data_AF-A0A2P5E830-F1
#
_entry.id   AF-A0A2P5E830-F1
#
_cell.length_a   1.000
_cell.length_b   1.000
_cell.length_c   1.000
_cell.angle_alpha   90.00
_cell.angle_beta   90.00
_cell.angle_gamma   90.00
#
_symmetry.space_group_name_H-M   'P 1'
#
loop_
_entity.id
_entity.type
_entity.pdbx_description
1 polymer ?
#
loop_
_entity_poly.entity_id
_entity_poly.type
_entity_poly.pdbx_seq_one_letter_code
_entity_poly.pdbx_strand_id
1 'polypeptide(L)'
;MCLEHAREFFWSFTTILFHLYDQEVVQEDAILRWDDEKKDADESDKTFVKQAEKFIQWLREAPEEDDDEDKERKRLVAASAFDVRSQL
;
A
#
# COMPACT_ATOMS: atom_id res chain seq x y z
N MET A 1 7.80 -12.88 -16.36
CA MET A 1 6.78 -11.83 -16.52
C MET A 1 7.34 -10.79 -17.49
N CYS A 2 6.62 -10.46 -18.57
CA CYS A 2 7.11 -9.52 -19.59
C CYS A 2 7.24 -8.11 -19.00
N LEU A 3 8.48 -7.61 -18.91
CA LEU A 3 8.84 -6.30 -18.35
C LEU A 3 8.22 -5.11 -19.08
N GLU A 4 7.72 -5.32 -20.31
CA GLU A 4 7.14 -4.27 -21.15
C GLU A 4 5.91 -3.62 -20.52
N HIS A 5 5.07 -4.41 -19.83
CA HIS A 5 3.85 -3.91 -19.18
C HIS A 5 4.09 -3.39 -17.77
N ALA A 6 5.21 -3.77 -17.13
CA ALA A 6 5.52 -3.37 -15.75
C ALA A 6 5.71 -1.84 -15.61
N ARG A 7 6.08 -1.15 -16.70
CA ARG A 7 6.23 0.32 -16.72
C ARG A 7 4.91 1.07 -16.66
N GLU A 8 3.85 0.55 -17.26
CA GLU A 8 2.55 1.22 -17.29
C GLU A 8 1.91 1.21 -15.90
N PHE A 9 2.06 0.11 -15.18
CA PHE A 9 1.57 -0.04 -13.81
C PHE A 9 2.51 0.55 -12.76
N PHE A 10 3.72 0.93 -13.14
CA PHE A 10 4.71 1.47 -12.22
C PHE A 10 4.12 2.64 -11.43
N TRP A 11 3.55 3.64 -12.11
CA TRP A 11 3.01 4.84 -11.47
C TRP A 11 1.78 4.57 -10.60
N SER A 12 1.01 3.54 -10.93
CA SER A 12 -0.24 3.17 -10.25
C SER A 12 -0.06 2.08 -9.19
N PHE A 13 1.16 1.58 -8.98
CA PHE A 13 1.41 0.43 -8.11
C PHE A 13 0.84 0.62 -6.70
N THR A 14 1.13 1.75 -6.04
CA THR A 14 0.63 2.00 -4.68
C THR A 14 -0.89 2.08 -4.63
N THR A 15 -1.53 2.63 -5.66
CA THR A 15 -3.00 2.68 -5.78
C THR A 15 -3.59 1.28 -5.94
N ILE A 16 -2.97 0.43 -6.77
CA ILE A 16 -3.38 -0.97 -6.92
C ILE A 16 -3.21 -1.72 -5.61
N LEU A 17 -2.07 -1.56 -4.93
CA LEU A 17 -1.79 -2.19 -3.65
C LEU A 17 -2.82 -1.78 -2.58
N PHE A 18 -3.19 -0.50 -2.53
CA PHE A 18 -4.24 -0.01 -1.65
C PHE A 18 -5.61 -0.66 -1.97
N HIS A 19 -6.00 -0.75 -3.24
CA HIS A 19 -7.24 -1.42 -3.61
C HIS A 19 -7.25 -2.90 -3.24
N LEU A 20 -6.11 -3.59 -3.38
CA LEU A 20 -6.00 -4.99 -2.95
C LEU A 20 -6.13 -5.15 -1.43
N TYR A 21 -5.62 -4.18 -0.66
CA TYR A 21 -5.81 -4.12 0.78
C TYR A 21 -7.27 -3.84 1.15
N ASP A 22 -7.87 -2.80 0.57
CA ASP A 22 -9.24 -2.35 0.88
C ASP A 22 -10.31 -3.42 0.59
N GLN A 23 -10.11 -4.18 -0.50
CA GLN A 23 -10.97 -5.28 -0.89
C GLN A 23 -10.62 -6.61 -0.18
N GLU A 24 -9.78 -6.55 0.86
CA GLU A 24 -9.37 -7.70 1.68
C GLU A 24 -8.70 -8.84 0.90
N VAL A 25 -8.19 -8.55 -0.30
CA VAL A 25 -7.43 -9.50 -1.13
C VAL A 25 -6.03 -9.72 -0.56
N VAL A 26 -5.43 -8.66 0.00
CA VAL A 26 -4.14 -8.70 0.67
C VAL A 26 -4.29 -8.15 2.09
N GLN A 27 -3.87 -8.94 3.08
CA GLN A 27 -3.93 -8.53 4.49
C GLN A 27 -2.82 -7.55 4.85
N GLU A 28 -3.07 -6.71 5.85
CA GLU A 28 -2.09 -5.78 6.44
C GLU A 28 -0.76 -6.47 6.78
N ASP A 29 -0.85 -7.57 7.53
CA ASP A 29 0.27 -8.43 7.91
C ASP A 29 1.14 -8.84 6.71
N ALA A 30 0.51 -9.17 5.58
CA ALA A 30 1.23 -9.60 4.39
C ALA A 30 2.05 -8.45 3.79
N ILE A 31 1.53 -7.22 3.81
CA ILE A 31 2.22 -6.02 3.33
C ILE A 31 3.37 -5.65 4.27
N LEU A 32 3.15 -5.71 5.59
CA LEU A 32 4.16 -5.42 6.58
C LEU A 32 5.31 -6.44 6.58
N ARG A 33 5.00 -7.73 6.38
CA ARG A 33 6.01 -8.79 6.19
C ARG A 33 6.79 -8.62 4.91
N TRP A 34 6.14 -8.19 3.83
CA TRP A 34 6.82 -7.89 2.57
C TRP A 34 7.83 -6.74 2.71
N ASP A 35 7.48 -5.68 3.45
CA ASP A 35 8.43 -4.61 3.79
C ASP A 35 9.64 -5.16 4.58
N ASP A 36 9.39 -6.01 5.57
CA ASP A 36 10.44 -6.62 6.40
C ASP A 36 11.37 -7.54 5.57
N GLU A 37 10.80 -8.42 4.74
CA GLU A 37 11.54 -9.30 3.83
C GLU A 37 12.49 -8.52 2.92
N LYS A 38 12.09 -7.31 2.53
CA LYS A 38 12.84 -6.48 1.58
C LYS A 38 13.90 -5.58 2.22
N LYS A 39 14.03 -5.54 3.54
CA LYS A 39 15.04 -4.72 4.24
C LYS A 39 16.47 -5.01 3.77
N ASP A 40 16.80 -6.28 3.61
CA ASP A 40 18.14 -6.75 3.24
C ASP A 40 18.31 -7.03 1.74
N ALA A 41 17.30 -6.73 0.93
CA ALA A 41 17.35 -6.90 -0.52
C ALA A 41 18.21 -5.82 -1.21
N ASP A 42 18.59 -6.07 -2.47
CA ASP A 42 19.25 -5.07 -3.31
C ASP A 42 18.36 -3.85 -3.56
N GLU A 43 18.99 -2.70 -3.82
CA GLU A 43 18.27 -1.43 -4.02
C GLU A 43 17.30 -1.46 -5.22
N SER A 44 17.60 -2.24 -6.25
CA SER A 44 16.69 -2.48 -7.38
C SER A 44 15.40 -3.17 -6.96
N ASP A 45 15.49 -4.06 -5.96
CA ASP A 45 14.39 -4.91 -5.51
C ASP A 45 13.48 -4.23 -4.48
N LYS A 46 13.94 -3.10 -3.93
CA LYS A 46 13.19 -2.23 -3.01
C LYS A 46 12.35 -1.18 -3.72
N THR A 47 12.41 -1.07 -5.05
CA THR A 47 11.76 0.00 -5.81
C THR A 47 10.27 0.18 -5.44
N PHE A 48 9.51 -0.91 -5.42
CA PHE A 48 8.08 -0.86 -5.09
C PHE A 48 7.79 -0.69 -3.60
N VAL A 49 8.65 -1.21 -2.72
CA VAL A 49 8.55 -0.98 -1.27
C VAL A 49 8.72 0.51 -0.96
N LYS A 50 9.73 1.15 -1.55
CA LYS A 50 9.96 2.60 -1.44
C LYS A 50 8.80 3.41 -1.99
N GLN A 51 8.24 2.98 -3.11
CA GLN A 51 7.07 3.65 -3.69
C GLN A 51 5.83 3.56 -2.76
N ALA A 52 5.71 2.49 -1.98
CA ALA A 52 4.63 2.26 -1.04
C ALA A 52 4.93 2.75 0.38
N GLU A 53 6.08 3.37 0.65
CA GLU A 53 6.54 3.74 2.01
C GLU A 53 5.48 4.50 2.82
N LYS A 54 4.82 5.50 2.22
CA LYS A 54 3.77 6.26 2.91
C LYS A 54 2.56 5.40 3.29
N PHE A 55 2.21 4.43 2.45
CA PHE A 55 1.13 3.50 2.74
C PHE A 55 1.53 2.53 3.86
N ILE A 56 2.75 1.99 3.80
CA ILE A 56 3.30 1.10 4.83
C ILE A 56 3.41 1.83 6.18
N GLN A 57 3.84 3.09 6.18
CA GLN A 57 3.87 3.91 7.38
C GLN A 57 2.46 4.11 7.96
N TRP A 58 1.48 4.41 7.11
CA TRP A 58 0.08 4.53 7.55
C TRP A 58 -0.44 3.24 8.18
N LEU A 59 -0.14 2.07 7.61
CA LEU A 59 -0.52 0.77 8.20
C LEU A 59 0.10 0.57 9.59
N ARG A 60 1.36 0.99 9.81
CA ARG A 60 2.04 0.85 11.11
C ARG A 60 1.55 1.81 12.19
N GLU A 61 1.15 3.01 11.78
CA GLU A 61 0.69 4.07 12.68
C GLU A 61 -0.81 4.00 12.96
N ALA A 62 -1.56 3.22 12.18
CA ALA A 62 -2.98 3.01 12.40
C ALA A 62 -3.16 2.30 13.76
N PRO A 63 -3.95 2.87 14.70
CA PRO A 63 -4.25 2.18 15.95
C PRO A 63 -4.92 0.83 15.63
N GLU A 64 -4.46 -0.25 16.27
CA GLU A 64 -5.18 -1.53 16.28
C GLU A 64 -6.51 -1.30 17.00
N GLU A 65 -7.59 -1.12 16.23
CA GLU A 65 -8.94 -0.96 16.76
C GLU A 65 -9.83 -2.02 16.11
N ASP A 66 -10.22 -2.98 16.95
CA ASP A 66 -11.01 -4.17 16.66
C ASP A 66 -12.52 -3.84 16.47
N ASP A 67 -12.86 -2.57 16.20
CA ASP A 67 -14.23 -2.10 16.06
C ASP A 67 -14.57 -1.78 14.60
N ASP A 68 -15.69 -2.32 14.10
CA ASP A 68 -16.06 -2.23 12.69
C ASP A 68 -16.35 -0.78 12.23
N GLU A 69 -16.68 0.13 13.17
CA GLU A 69 -16.84 1.56 12.89
C GLU A 69 -15.50 2.25 12.55
N ASP A 70 -14.40 1.81 13.16
CA ASP A 70 -13.08 2.41 12.95
C ASP A 70 -12.41 1.91 11.67
N LYS A 71 -12.77 0.71 11.19
CA LYS A 71 -12.41 0.24 9.83
C LYS A 71 -12.99 1.13 8.73
N GLU A 72 -14.25 1.55 8.86
CA GLU A 72 -14.89 2.44 7.89
C GLU A 72 -14.27 3.85 7.92
N ARG A 73 -13.93 4.36 9.11
CA ARG A 73 -13.17 5.62 9.22
C ARG A 73 -11.79 5.49 8.58
N LYS A 74 -11.07 4.38 8.76
CA LYS A 74 -9.79 4.11 8.10
C LYS A 74 -9.95 4.13 6.58
N ARG A 75 -11.00 3.50 6.05
CA ARG A 75 -11.32 3.54 4.61
C ARG A 75 -11.53 4.95 4.10
N LEU A 76 -12.33 5.77 4.80
CA LEU A 76 -12.60 7.16 4.40
C LEU A 76 -11.35 8.05 4.48
N VAL A 77 -10.53 7.89 5.52
CA VAL A 77 -9.27 8.64 5.67
C VAL A 77 -8.27 8.23 4.59
N ALA A 78 -8.10 6.94 4.35
CA ALA A 78 -7.20 6.44 3.31
C ALA A 78 -7.68 6.83 1.90
N ALA A 79 -8.98 6.72 1.63
CA ALA A 79 -9.58 7.21 0.40
C ALA A 79 -9.30 8.70 0.21
N SER A 80 -9.48 9.55 1.24
CA SER A 80 -9.16 10.98 1.12
C SER A 80 -7.67 11.26 0.90
N ALA A 81 -6.76 10.51 1.53
CA ALA A 81 -5.32 10.70 1.41
C ALA A 81 -4.79 10.31 0.01
N PHE A 82 -5.42 9.32 -0.62
CA PHE A 82 -5.05 8.83 -1.95
C PHE A 82 -5.86 9.47 -3.09
N ASP A 83 -7.10 9.91 -2.87
CA ASP A 83 -7.99 10.54 -3.86
C ASP A 83 -7.61 11.99 -4.18
N VAL A 84 -7.11 12.75 -3.20
CA VAL A 84 -6.63 14.14 -3.42
C VAL A 84 -5.49 14.21 -4.46
N ARG A 85 -4.81 13.08 -4.72
CA ARG A 85 -3.73 13.00 -5.72
C ARG A 85 -4.21 12.66 -7.13
N SER A 86 -5.49 12.36 -7.34
CA SER A 86 -6.09 12.09 -8.66
C SER A 86 -6.70 13.33 -9.34
N GLN A 87 -6.63 14.52 -8.71
CA GLN A 87 -7.18 15.78 -9.25
C GLN A 87 -6.12 16.81 -9.67
N LEU A 88 -4.84 16.44 -9.78
CA LEU A 88 -3.77 17.29 -10.34
C LEU A 88 -3.10 16.65 -11.55
#